data_AF-A0A0F9ETW8-F1
#
_entry.id   AF-A0A0F9ETW8-F1
#
_cell.length_a   1.000
_cell.length_b   1.000
_cell.length_c   1.000
_cell.angle_alpha   90.00
_cell.angle_beta   90.00
_cell.angle_gamma   90.00
#
_symmetry.space_group_name_H-M   'P 1'
#
loop_
_entity.id
_entity.type
_entity.pdbx_description
1 polymer ?
#
loop_
_entity_poly.entity_id
_entity_poly.type
_entity_poly.pdbx_seq_one_letter_code
_entity_poly.pdbx_strand_id
1 'polypeptide(L)'
;MTENNWTTCPKCYGEEVARLQKTIDNVAWNYGKVPQHEWLEMFNSLGRVDEPEIDFDLQEDYEIGFGTDGIFHILYWGWCAKCGFEFEFISSDPLPAHDVA
;
A
#
# COMPACT_ATOMS: atom_id res chain seq x y z
N MET A 1 -17.97 -0.08 15.52
CA MET A 1 -17.41 0.37 14.23
C MET A 1 -16.75 -0.84 13.59
N THR A 2 -16.87 -1.00 12.27
CA THR A 2 -16.67 -2.27 11.55
C THR A 2 -15.26 -2.85 11.72
N GLU A 3 -15.22 -4.12 12.13
CA GLU A 3 -14.12 -4.85 12.77
C GLU A 3 -12.89 -5.18 11.89
N ASN A 4 -12.67 -4.53 10.74
CA ASN A 4 -11.47 -4.77 9.95
C ASN A 4 -11.07 -3.54 9.11
N ASN A 5 -10.24 -2.66 9.67
CA ASN A 5 -9.66 -1.51 8.99
C ASN A 5 -8.26 -1.82 8.40
N TRP A 6 -8.01 -3.09 8.10
CA TRP A 6 -6.76 -3.54 7.51
C TRP A 6 -6.86 -3.49 5.99
N THR A 7 -5.85 -2.90 5.36
CA THR A 7 -5.73 -2.73 3.92
C THR A 7 -4.30 -3.05 3.46
N THR A 8 -4.06 -2.98 2.16
CA THR A 8 -2.75 -3.21 1.57
C THR A 8 -1.81 -2.03 1.83
N CYS A 9 -0.62 -2.31 2.36
CA CYS A 9 0.40 -1.27 2.47
C CYS A 9 0.97 -0.91 1.08
N PRO A 10 0.89 0.36 0.64
CA PRO A 10 1.39 0.76 -0.68
C PRO A 10 2.90 0.58 -0.82
N LYS A 11 3.65 0.69 0.29
CA LYS A 11 5.09 0.49 0.30
C LYS A 11 5.46 -1.00 0.13
N CYS A 12 4.86 -1.89 0.92
CA CYS A 12 5.07 -3.34 0.77
C CYS A 12 4.68 -3.81 -0.62
N TYR A 13 3.54 -3.33 -1.14
CA TYR A 13 3.09 -3.65 -2.49
C TYR A 13 4.11 -3.19 -3.54
N GLY A 14 4.60 -1.95 -3.45
CA GLY A 14 5.60 -1.42 -4.37
C GLY A 14 6.92 -2.19 -4.33
N GLU A 15 7.36 -2.62 -3.14
CA GLU A 15 8.56 -3.45 -2.95
C GLU A 15 8.39 -4.82 -3.62
N GLU A 16 7.21 -5.43 -3.51
CA GLU A 16 6.91 -6.72 -4.10
C GLU A 16 6.82 -6.65 -5.63
N VAL A 17 6.16 -5.62 -6.17
CA VAL A 17 6.17 -5.33 -7.62
C VAL A 17 7.59 -5.15 -8.13
N ALA A 18 8.43 -4.39 -7.42
CA ALA A 18 9.81 -4.17 -7.82
C ALA A 18 10.64 -5.47 -7.75
N ARG A 19 10.38 -6.35 -6.78
CA ARG A 19 11.01 -7.66 -6.65
C ARG A 19 10.64 -8.58 -7.83
N LEU A 20 9.36 -8.64 -8.19
CA LEU A 20 8.88 -9.42 -9.34
C LEU A 20 9.49 -8.89 -10.64
N GLN A 21 9.48 -7.57 -10.85
CA GLN A 21 10.05 -6.96 -12.06
C GLN A 21 11.54 -7.25 -12.19
N LYS A 22 12.33 -7.14 -11.10
CA LYS A 22 13.75 -7.51 -11.11
C LYS A 22 13.98 -8.96 -11.51
N THR A 23 13.10 -9.85 -11.09
CA THR A 23 13.20 -11.29 -11.41
C THR A 23 12.94 -11.50 -12.91
N ILE A 24 11.91 -10.87 -13.46
CA ILE A 24 11.59 -10.89 -14.91
C ILE A 24 12.76 -10.32 -15.73
N ASP A 25 13.26 -9.16 -15.33
CA ASP A 25 14.38 -8.49 -16.01
C ASP A 25 15.64 -9.36 -16.00
N ASN A 26 15.91 -10.06 -14.90
CA ASN A 26 17.02 -10.99 -14.79
C ASN A 26 16.87 -12.18 -15.77
N VAL A 27 15.67 -12.76 -15.89
CA VAL A 27 15.43 -13.85 -16.85
C VAL A 27 15.58 -13.35 -18.29
N ALA A 28 15.03 -12.19 -18.61
CA ALA A 28 15.15 -11.57 -19.92
C ALA A 28 16.62 -11.25 -20.27
N TRP A 29 17.38 -10.71 -19.30
CA TRP A 29 18.79 -10.36 -19.47
C TRP A 29 19.68 -11.56 -19.81
N ASN A 30 19.35 -12.74 -19.29
CA ASN A 30 20.11 -13.97 -19.50
C ASN A 30 19.72 -14.72 -20.78
N TYR A 31 18.67 -14.28 -21.49
CA TYR A 31 18.27 -14.90 -22.76
C TYR A 31 19.41 -14.86 -23.79
N GLY A 32 19.83 -16.04 -24.25
CA GLY A 32 20.95 -16.18 -25.19
C GLY A 32 22.34 -15.99 -24.59
N LYS A 33 22.47 -15.72 -23.28
CA LYS A 33 23.77 -15.64 -22.57
C LYS A 33 24.13 -16.92 -21.83
N VAL A 34 23.12 -17.60 -21.29
CA VAL A 34 23.26 -18.90 -20.65
C VAL A 34 22.78 -20.00 -21.60
N PRO A 35 23.20 -21.26 -21.42
CA PRO A 35 22.65 -22.40 -22.14
C PRO A 35 21.11 -22.43 -22.09
N GLN A 36 20.49 -22.86 -23.19
CA GLN A 36 19.04 -22.81 -23.33
C GLN A 36 18.28 -23.53 -22.21
N HIS A 37 18.79 -24.67 -21.74
CA HIS A 37 18.15 -25.44 -20.66
C HIS A 37 18.15 -24.67 -19.33
N GLU A 38 19.26 -24.03 -18.97
CA GLU A 38 19.36 -23.18 -17.78
C GLU A 38 18.41 -21.98 -17.88
N TRP A 39 18.34 -21.34 -19.05
CA TRP A 39 17.39 -20.25 -19.27
C TRP A 39 15.94 -20.72 -19.16
N LEU A 40 15.60 -21.89 -19.72
CA LEU A 40 14.27 -22.47 -19.62
C LEU A 40 13.90 -22.80 -18.18
N GLU A 41 14.85 -23.29 -17.37
CA GLU A 41 14.64 -23.50 -15.93
C GLU A 41 14.33 -22.17 -15.22
N MET A 42 15.10 -21.11 -15.50
CA MET A 42 14.84 -19.77 -14.95
C MET A 42 13.46 -19.24 -15.38
N PHE A 43 13.13 -19.35 -16.67
CA PHE A 43 11.86 -18.91 -17.22
C PHE A 43 10.68 -19.69 -16.63
N ASN A 44 10.80 -21.02 -16.53
CA ASN A 44 9.76 -21.86 -15.94
C ASN A 44 9.63 -21.61 -14.43
N SER A 45 10.71 -21.22 -13.74
CA SER A 45 10.68 -20.87 -12.31
C SER A 45 9.93 -19.57 -12.01
N LEU A 46 9.75 -18.69 -13.02
CA LEU A 46 8.84 -17.54 -12.89
C LEU A 46 7.38 -17.98 -12.70
N GLY A 47 7.04 -19.22 -13.06
CA GLY A 47 5.68 -19.74 -13.00
C GLY A 47 4.71 -18.91 -13.84
N ARG A 48 3.46 -18.81 -13.37
CA ARG A 48 2.66 -17.62 -13.68
C ARG A 48 3.23 -16.52 -12.81
N VAL A 49 3.67 -15.43 -13.41
CA VAL A 49 3.84 -14.18 -12.65
C VAL A 49 2.42 -13.77 -12.27
N ASP A 50 1.93 -14.34 -11.18
CA ASP A 50 0.65 -13.97 -10.60
C ASP A 50 0.78 -12.54 -10.07
N GLU A 51 -0.36 -11.90 -9.81
CA GLU A 51 -0.40 -10.58 -9.19
C GLU A 51 0.44 -10.56 -7.90
N PRO A 52 1.06 -9.42 -7.53
CA PRO A 52 1.83 -9.30 -6.31
C PRO A 52 1.05 -9.87 -5.13
N GLU A 53 1.68 -10.67 -4.28
CA GLU A 53 1.00 -11.22 -3.11
C GLU A 53 0.52 -10.06 -2.23
N ILE A 54 -0.80 -9.91 -2.13
CA ILE A 54 -1.43 -8.79 -1.43
C ILE A 54 -1.65 -9.18 0.02
N ASP A 55 -0.76 -8.72 0.89
CA ASP A 55 -0.95 -8.79 2.34
C ASP A 55 -1.79 -7.60 2.83
N PHE A 56 -2.67 -7.85 3.81
CA PHE A 56 -3.43 -6.83 4.53
C PHE A 56 -2.65 -6.34 5.75
N ASP A 57 -1.55 -5.62 5.51
CA ASP A 57 -0.60 -5.21 6.56
C ASP A 57 -0.75 -3.76 7.06
N LEU A 58 -1.61 -2.93 6.44
CA LEU A 58 -1.80 -1.53 6.80
C LEU A 58 -3.08 -1.38 7.63
N GLN A 59 -2.96 -0.96 8.89
CA GLN A 59 -4.11 -0.64 9.72
C GLN A 59 -4.47 0.85 9.57
N GLU A 60 -5.73 1.16 9.28
CA GLU A 60 -6.23 2.53 9.04
C GLU A 60 -7.18 3.02 10.13
N ASP A 61 -6.77 4.00 10.94
CA ASP A 61 -7.68 4.65 11.89
C ASP A 61 -8.12 6.01 11.38
N TYR A 62 -9.38 6.36 11.61
CA TYR A 62 -9.89 7.67 11.25
C TYR A 62 -10.93 8.17 12.24
N GLU A 63 -10.96 9.49 12.38
CA GLU A 63 -11.96 10.20 13.17
C GLU A 63 -12.46 11.39 12.35
N ILE A 64 -13.79 11.50 12.26
CA ILE A 64 -14.45 12.60 11.57
C ILE A 64 -15.52 13.11 12.50
N GLY A 65 -15.42 14.38 12.90
CA GLY A 65 -16.31 14.92 13.92
C GLY A 65 -16.11 16.40 14.21
N PHE A 66 -16.92 16.88 15.15
CA PHE A 66 -16.84 18.24 15.66
C PHE A 66 -16.28 18.25 17.08
N GLY A 67 -15.33 19.13 17.34
CA GLY A 67 -14.92 19.47 18.69
C GLY A 67 -15.98 20.33 19.40
N THR A 68 -15.90 20.39 20.73
CA THR A 68 -16.74 21.29 21.55
C THR A 68 -16.44 22.78 21.30
N ASP A 69 -15.34 23.07 20.63
CA ASP A 69 -14.90 24.39 20.17
C ASP A 69 -15.56 24.82 18.85
N GLY A 70 -16.39 23.97 18.24
CA GLY A 70 -17.04 24.26 16.96
C GLY A 70 -16.13 24.10 15.76
N ILE A 71 -15.01 23.40 15.90
CA ILE A 71 -14.12 23.06 14.79
C ILE A 71 -14.48 21.66 14.26
N PHE A 72 -14.63 21.54 12.95
CA PHE A 72 -14.75 20.27 12.27
C PHE A 72 -13.35 19.69 12.04
N HIS A 73 -13.14 18.42 12.37
CA HIS A 73 -11.88 17.73 12.16
C HIS A 73 -12.08 16.48 11.30
N ILE A 74 -11.12 16.26 10.40
CA ILE A 74 -10.89 14.98 9.73
C ILE A 74 -9.47 14.55 10.12
N LEU A 75 -9.39 13.47 10.87
CA LEU A 75 -8.15 12.80 11.25
C LEU A 75 -8.13 11.46 10.53
N TYR A 76 -7.04 11.17 9.84
CA TYR A 76 -6.79 9.88 9.23
C TYR A 76 -5.35 9.49 9.52
N TRP A 77 -5.15 8.28 10.00
CA TRP A 77 -3.85 7.72 10.32
C TRP A 77 -3.78 6.30 9.78
N GLY A 78 -2.61 5.91 9.30
CA GLY A 78 -2.34 4.55 8.86
C GLY A 78 -0.96 4.10 9.29
N TRP A 79 -0.85 2.85 9.75
CA TRP A 79 0.44 2.24 10.08
C TRP A 79 0.54 0.80 9.59
N CYS A 80 1.69 0.46 9.01
CA CYS A 80 1.95 -0.87 8.49
C CYS A 80 2.71 -1.75 9.48
N ALA A 81 2.10 -2.87 9.88
CA ALA A 81 2.69 -3.82 10.82
C ALA A 81 3.95 -4.53 10.30
N LYS A 82 4.11 -4.64 8.98
CA LYS A 82 5.23 -5.35 8.33
C LYS A 82 6.46 -4.47 8.13
N CYS A 83 6.28 -3.29 7.55
CA CYS A 83 7.40 -2.41 7.16
C CYS A 83 7.55 -1.13 7.99
N GLY A 84 6.62 -0.87 8.93
CA GLY A 84 6.61 0.33 9.75
C GLY A 84 6.30 1.62 8.98
N PHE A 85 5.74 1.53 7.77
CA PHE A 85 5.23 2.69 7.05
C PHE A 85 4.13 3.37 7.87
N GLU A 86 4.19 4.69 7.97
CA GLU A 86 3.20 5.52 8.65
C GLU A 86 2.71 6.63 7.72
N PHE A 87 1.43 6.94 7.83
CA PHE A 87 0.81 8.07 7.16
C PHE A 87 -0.14 8.77 8.12
N GLU A 88 -0.12 10.09 8.12
CA GLU A 88 -1.00 10.92 8.93
C GLU A 88 -1.56 12.04 8.05
N PHE A 89 -2.86 12.29 8.18
CA PHE A 89 -3.57 13.39 7.55
C PHE A 89 -4.51 14.03 8.56
N ILE A 90 -4.38 15.35 8.70
CA ILE A 90 -5.19 16.17 9.59
C ILE A 90 -5.74 17.34 8.78
N SER A 91 -7.06 17.48 8.74
CA SER A 91 -7.75 18.66 8.24
C SER A 91 -8.66 19.21 9.32
N SER A 92 -8.75 20.54 9.42
CA SER A 92 -9.61 21.18 10.40
C SER A 92 -10.19 22.45 9.81
N ASP A 93 -11.51 22.56 9.86
CA ASP A 93 -12.23 23.71 9.33
C ASP A 93 -13.16 24.28 10.41
N PRO A 94 -13.17 25.60 10.62
CA PRO A 94 -14.16 26.20 11.50
C PRO A 94 -15.56 25.99 10.91
N LEU A 95 -16.56 25.83 11.77
CA LEU A 95 -17.95 25.86 11.31
C LEU A 95 -18.18 27.14 10.48
N PRO A 96 -18.84 27.03 9.31
CA PRO A 96 -19.25 28.22 8.58
C PRO A 96 -20.11 29.07 9.51
N ALA A 97 -19.87 30.38 9.52
CA ALA A 97 -20.66 31.31 10.31
C ALA A 97 -22.13 31.10 9.94
N HIS A 98 -22.91 30.55 10.86
CA HIS A 98 -24.34 30.55 10.72
C HIS A 98 -24.78 31.99 10.94
N ASP A 99 -25.28 32.64 9.88
CA ASP A 99 -26.08 33.86 10.03
C ASP A 99 -27.28 33.48 10.89
N VAL A 100 -27.18 33.78 12.19
CA VAL A 100 -28.28 33.64 13.13
C VAL A 100 -29.24 34.78 12.79
N ALA A 101 -30.26 34.46 12.00
CA ALA A 101 -31.35 35.37 11.67
C ALA A 101 -32.26 35.63 12.88
#